data_AF-A0A0C9VEM5-F1
#
_entry.id   AF-A0A0C9VEM5-F1
#
_cell.length_a   1.000
_cell.length_b   1.000
_cell.length_c   1.000
_cell.angle_alpha   90.00
_cell.angle_beta   90.00
_cell.angle_gamma   90.00
#
_symmetry.space_group_name_H-M   'P 1'
#
loop_
_entity.id
_entity.type
_entity.pdbx_description
1 polymer ?
#
loop_
_entity_poly.entity_id
_entity_poly.type
_entity_poly.pdbx_seq_one_letter_code
_entity_poly.pdbx_strand_id
1 'polypeptide(L)'
;LQVFRCAHPENEFLKVIFVDTPGFEDELTFHAEILRCLASWLKETFQKKTRIMGILFFHSISDNRVSRAMLCNLTLPKKSCGKRTWYCTTFVITRWDEANDELAEKRFLHLSQNHWKEMLAHG
;
A
#
# COMPACT_ATOMS: atom_id res chain seq x y z
N LEU A 1 11.19 6.09 -7.04
CA LEU A 1 10.67 6.35 -5.68
C LEU A 1 10.78 7.84 -5.42
N GLN A 2 9.72 8.48 -4.95
CA GLN A 2 9.80 9.85 -4.43
C GLN A 2 9.79 9.78 -2.90
N VAL A 3 10.62 10.59 -2.24
CA VAL A 3 10.81 10.51 -0.78
C VAL A 3 10.52 11.87 -0.16
N PHE A 4 9.53 11.92 0.72
CA PHE A 4 9.13 13.11 1.45
C PHE A 4 9.46 12.92 2.93
N ARG A 5 10.10 13.92 3.55
CA ARG A 5 10.48 13.89 4.96
C ARG A 5 9.76 15.01 5.70
N CYS A 6 9.15 14.69 6.83
CA CYS A 6 8.49 15.67 7.68
C CYS A 6 8.69 15.34 9.16
N ALA A 7 8.48 16.33 10.03
CA ALA A 7 8.41 16.13 11.47
C ALA A 7 7.02 15.58 11.85
N HIS A 8 6.97 14.75 12.89
CA HIS A 8 5.69 14.32 13.45
C HIS A 8 4.96 15.52 14.05
N PRO A 9 3.64 15.71 13.79
CA PRO A 9 2.91 16.91 14.19
C PRO A 9 2.90 17.15 15.69
N GLU A 10 2.91 16.09 16.49
CA GLU A 10 2.91 16.16 17.96
C GLU A 10 4.29 15.95 18.60
N ASN A 11 5.31 15.60 17.80
CA ASN A 11 6.65 15.31 18.32
C ASN A 11 7.74 15.66 17.30
N GLU A 12 8.31 16.85 17.43
CA GLU A 12 9.33 17.38 16.52
C GLU A 12 10.62 16.54 16.44
N PHE A 13 10.89 15.70 17.44
CA PHE A 13 12.05 14.80 17.45
C PHE A 13 11.82 13.52 16.64
N LEU A 14 10.56 13.19 16.32
CA LEU A 14 10.22 12.06 15.45
C LEU A 14 10.17 12.52 13.99
N LYS A 15 10.95 11.83 13.15
CA LYS A 15 10.97 12.05 11.70
C LYS A 15 10.11 11.01 11.01
N VAL A 16 9.17 11.48 10.20
CA VAL A 16 8.33 10.65 9.33
C VAL A 16 8.88 10.74 7.91
N ILE A 17 8.96 9.59 7.25
CA ILE A 17 9.43 9.48 5.86
C ILE A 17 8.34 8.79 5.06
N PHE A 18 7.73 9.52 4.13
CA PHE A 18 6.82 8.97 3.13
C PHE A 18 7.60 8.60 1.89
N VAL A 19 7.40 7.38 1.42
CA VAL A 19 8.04 6.85 0.22
C VAL A 19 6.94 6.56 -0.78
N ASP A 20 6.84 7.41 -1.78
CA ASP A 20 5.90 7.24 -2.88
C ASP A 20 6.52 6.33 -3.95
N THR A 21 5.73 5.36 -4.39
CA THR A 21 6.11 4.33 -5.35
C THR A 21 5.39 4.58 -6.66
N PRO A 22 6.04 4.39 -7.83
CA PRO A 22 5.33 4.38 -9.11
C PRO A 22 4.11 3.46 -9.06
N GLY A 23 3.05 3.83 -9.78
CA GLY A 23 1.80 3.06 -9.85
C GLY A 23 2.02 1.65 -10.36
N PHE A 24 1.20 0.72 -9.87
CA PHE A 24 1.33 -0.72 -10.14
C PHE A 24 0.45 -1.19 -11.33
N GLU A 25 0.33 -0.38 -12.38
CA GLU A 25 -0.60 -0.67 -13.49
C GLU A 25 0.00 -1.58 -14.57
N ASP A 26 1.32 -1.62 -14.73
CA ASP A 26 2.01 -2.38 -15.79
C ASP A 26 2.47 -3.77 -15.36
N GLU A 27 2.64 -4.69 -16.32
CA GLU A 27 2.98 -6.12 -16.21
C GLU A 27 3.67 -6.62 -14.91
N LEU A 28 3.40 -7.88 -14.52
CA LEU A 28 3.96 -8.54 -13.32
C LEU A 28 5.49 -8.40 -13.13
N THR A 29 6.23 -8.24 -14.23
CA THR A 29 7.68 -8.02 -14.24
C THR A 29 8.08 -6.67 -13.60
N PHE A 30 7.35 -5.60 -13.90
CA PHE A 30 7.58 -4.25 -13.36
C PHE A 30 7.40 -4.18 -11.83
N HIS A 31 6.49 -4.99 -11.31
CA HIS A 31 6.17 -5.08 -9.89
C HIS A 31 7.30 -5.63 -9.04
N ALA A 32 7.96 -6.70 -9.52
CA ALA A 32 9.12 -7.27 -8.84
C ALA A 32 10.29 -6.27 -8.81
N GLU A 33 10.41 -5.44 -9.84
CA GLU A 33 11.43 -4.38 -9.90
C GLU A 33 11.17 -3.25 -8.92
N ILE A 34 9.91 -2.79 -8.77
CA ILE A 34 9.54 -1.79 -7.76
C ILE A 34 9.86 -2.30 -6.35
N LEU A 35 9.49 -3.55 -6.03
CA LEU A 35 9.78 -4.13 -4.71
C LEU A 35 11.28 -4.31 -4.48
N ARG A 36 12.04 -4.69 -5.51
CA ARG A 36 13.50 -4.77 -5.43
C ARG A 36 14.12 -3.39 -5.22
N CYS A 37 13.63 -2.37 -5.92
CA CYS A 37 14.06 -0.98 -5.75
C CYS A 37 13.77 -0.49 -4.33
N LEU A 38 12.56 -0.75 -3.81
CA LEU A 38 12.19 -0.44 -2.43
C LEU A 38 13.08 -1.17 -1.43
N ALA A 39 13.32 -2.47 -1.61
CA ALA A 39 14.18 -3.26 -0.73
C ALA A 39 15.64 -2.79 -0.74
N SER A 40 16.19 -2.44 -1.91
CA SER A 40 17.55 -1.87 -2.02
C SER A 40 17.61 -0.52 -1.33
N TRP A 41 16.63 0.36 -1.61
CA TRP A 41 16.56 1.68 -1.00
C TRP A 41 16.43 1.61 0.53
N LEU A 42 15.61 0.70 1.06
CA LEU A 42 15.50 0.47 2.50
C LEU A 42 16.82 0.01 3.10
N LYS A 43 17.53 -0.91 2.43
CA LYS A 43 18.81 -1.46 2.88
C LYS A 43 19.92 -0.40 2.88
N GLU A 44 19.95 0.47 1.88
CA GLU A 44 20.93 1.55 1.74
C GLU A 44 20.65 2.71 2.68
N THR A 45 19.38 3.13 2.78
CA THR A 45 18.97 4.29 3.57
C THR A 45 18.98 4.00 5.07
N PHE A 46 18.67 2.76 5.45
CA PHE A 46 18.52 2.38 6.85
C PHE A 46 19.52 1.28 7.22
N GLN A 47 20.56 1.63 7.96
CA GLN A 47 21.51 0.67 8.52
C GLN A 47 20.82 -0.19 9.60
N LYS A 48 20.30 -1.37 9.21
CA LYS A 48 19.82 -2.50 10.05
C LYS A 48 18.80 -2.23 11.18
N LYS A 49 18.47 -0.98 11.53
CA LYS A 49 17.67 -0.65 12.73
C LYS A 49 16.39 0.16 12.47
N THR A 50 16.07 0.50 11.22
CA THR A 50 14.80 1.20 10.95
C THR A 50 13.70 0.21 10.64
N ARG A 51 12.60 0.34 11.38
CA ARG A 51 11.40 -0.46 11.21
C ARG A 51 10.44 0.28 10.30
N ILE A 52 9.91 -0.40 9.28
CA ILE A 52 8.76 0.11 8.53
C ILE A 52 7.57 0.17 9.52
N MET A 53 7.03 1.37 9.72
CA MET A 53 5.92 1.61 10.65
C MET A 53 4.57 1.23 10.02
N GLY A 54 4.43 1.46 8.71
CA GLY A 54 3.18 1.22 7.99
C GLY A 54 3.38 1.20 6.46
N ILE A 55 2.40 0.64 5.76
CA ILE A 55 2.24 0.65 4.31
C ILE A 55 0.84 1.20 4.03
N LEU A 56 0.74 2.24 3.20
CA LEU A 56 -0.54 2.75 2.72
C LEU A 56 -0.79 2.18 1.33
N PHE A 57 -1.87 1.42 1.16
CA PHE A 57 -2.28 0.87 -0.13
C PHE A 57 -3.49 1.63 -0.66
N PHE A 58 -3.31 2.37 -1.75
CA PHE A 58 -4.34 3.22 -2.32
C PHE A 58 -5.12 2.50 -3.42
N HIS A 59 -6.44 2.66 -3.42
CA HIS A 59 -7.34 2.18 -4.48
C HIS A 59 -8.45 3.20 -4.74
N SER A 60 -8.71 3.51 -6.00
CA SER A 60 -9.77 4.44 -6.40
C SER A 60 -11.13 3.75 -6.31
N ILE A 61 -12.13 4.38 -5.68
CA ILE A 61 -13.50 3.84 -5.65
C ILE A 61 -14.17 3.86 -7.03
N SER A 62 -13.68 4.73 -7.91
CA SER A 62 -14.16 4.88 -9.29
C SER A 62 -13.76 3.71 -10.17
N ASP A 63 -12.74 2.93 -9.77
CA ASP A 63 -12.24 1.80 -10.56
C ASP A 63 -13.21 0.63 -10.49
N ASN A 64 -13.67 0.18 -11.66
CA ASN A 64 -14.62 -0.94 -11.77
C ASN A 64 -13.95 -2.31 -11.83
N ARG A 65 -12.61 -2.36 -11.75
CA ARG A 65 -11.81 -3.58 -11.88
C ARG A 65 -10.73 -3.60 -10.81
N VAL A 66 -10.71 -4.68 -10.03
CA VAL A 66 -9.50 -5.07 -9.30
C VAL A 66 -8.67 -5.92 -10.24
N SER A 67 -7.56 -5.37 -10.76
CA SER A 67 -6.73 -6.11 -11.70
C SER A 67 -6.04 -7.30 -11.03
N ARG A 68 -5.75 -8.35 -11.79
CA ARG A 68 -4.97 -9.50 -11.28
C ARG A 68 -3.57 -9.08 -10.82
N ALA A 69 -3.00 -8.05 -11.45
CA ALA A 69 -1.76 -7.41 -11.00
C ALA A 69 -1.92 -6.81 -9.60
N MET A 70 -3.01 -6.06 -9.36
CA MET A 70 -3.34 -5.50 -8.05
C MET A 70 -3.47 -6.59 -6.97
N LEU A 71 -4.15 -7.70 -7.27
CA LEU A 71 -4.24 -8.84 -6.35
C LEU A 71 -2.89 -9.55 -6.11
N CYS A 72 -2.05 -9.68 -7.14
CA CYS A 72 -0.70 -10.19 -6.96
C CYS A 72 0.14 -9.26 -6.05
N ASN A 73 0.00 -7.93 -6.19
CA ASN A 73 0.69 -6.95 -5.34
C ASN A 73 0.30 -7.05 -3.88
N LEU A 74 -0.96 -7.37 -3.63
CA LEU A 74 -1.47 -7.66 -2.31
C LEU A 74 -0.93 -8.96 -1.71
N THR A 75 -0.28 -9.83 -2.50
CA THR A 75 0.39 -11.06 -2.00
C THR A 75 1.91 -10.98 -1.97
N LEU A 76 2.53 -10.05 -2.71
CA LEU A 76 3.99 -9.94 -2.79
C LEU A 76 4.65 -9.57 -1.45
N PRO A 77 4.11 -8.65 -0.63
CA PRO A 77 4.65 -8.39 0.69
C PRO A 77 4.53 -9.57 1.68
N LYS A 78 3.70 -10.61 1.43
CA LYS A 78 3.80 -11.91 2.16
C LYS A 78 5.16 -12.58 1.92
N LYS A 79 5.66 -12.51 0.68
CA LYS A 79 6.88 -13.22 0.25
C LYS A 79 8.17 -12.49 0.62
N SER A 80 8.20 -11.16 0.53
CA SER A 80 9.42 -10.36 0.75
C SER A 80 9.61 -9.87 2.18
N CYS A 81 8.53 -9.63 2.93
CA CYS A 81 8.58 -9.01 4.26
C CYS A 81 8.05 -9.91 5.41
N GLY A 82 7.68 -11.17 5.10
CA GLY A 82 7.22 -12.17 6.07
C GLY A 82 5.75 -11.99 6.48
N LYS A 83 5.22 -12.83 7.39
CA LYS A 83 3.81 -12.74 7.85
C LYS A 83 3.46 -11.41 8.55
N ARG A 84 4.46 -10.59 8.90
CA ARG A 84 4.29 -9.38 9.71
C ARG A 84 3.89 -8.14 8.91
N THR A 85 3.94 -8.20 7.59
CA THR A 85 3.69 -7.06 6.71
C THR A 85 2.24 -6.61 6.73
N TRP A 86 1.28 -7.51 6.99
CA TRP A 86 -0.15 -7.21 6.98
C TRP A 86 -0.61 -6.36 8.15
N TYR A 87 -0.08 -6.61 9.34
CA TYR A 87 -0.35 -5.79 10.52
C TYR A 87 0.08 -4.32 10.39
N CYS A 88 0.84 -4.00 9.34
CA CYS A 88 1.29 -2.64 9.07
C CYS A 88 0.62 -2.06 7.81
N THR A 89 -0.28 -2.77 7.13
CA THR A 89 -0.89 -2.26 5.90
C THR A 89 -2.26 -1.64 6.17
N THR A 90 -2.41 -0.36 5.85
CA THR A 90 -3.69 0.34 5.84
C THR A 90 -4.17 0.51 4.41
N PHE A 91 -5.39 0.06 4.13
CA PHE A 91 -6.05 0.28 2.85
C PHE A 91 -6.73 1.63 2.84
N VAL A 92 -6.47 2.41 1.80
CA VAL A 92 -7.02 3.75 1.63
C VAL A 92 -7.81 3.76 0.33
N ILE A 93 -9.12 3.92 0.44
CA ILE A 93 -10.00 4.14 -0.71
C ILE A 93 -10.05 5.64 -0.99
N THR A 94 -9.79 6.04 -2.24
CA THR A 94 -9.73 7.44 -2.68
C THR A 94 -10.81 7.75 -3.73
N ARG A 95 -10.94 9.05 -4.10
CA ARG A 95 -11.84 9.56 -5.14
C ARG A 95 -13.33 9.34 -4.86
N TRP A 96 -13.72 9.42 -3.58
CA TRP A 96 -15.12 9.28 -3.14
C TRP A 96 -16.05 10.31 -3.77
N ASP A 97 -15.52 11.49 -4.09
CA ASP A 97 -16.21 12.61 -4.73
C ASP A 97 -16.57 12.35 -6.21
N GLU A 98 -16.04 11.30 -6.83
CA GLU A 98 -16.26 10.98 -8.24
C GLU A 98 -17.31 9.91 -8.49
N ALA A 99 -17.85 9.31 -7.43
CA ALA A 99 -18.91 8.31 -7.49
C ALA A 99 -20.14 8.81 -6.74
N ASN A 100 -21.32 8.41 -7.18
CA ASN A 100 -22.52 8.55 -6.36
C ASN A 100 -22.37 7.70 -5.08
N ASP A 101 -22.74 8.24 -3.93
CA ASP A 101 -22.67 7.60 -2.60
C ASP A 101 -23.15 6.14 -2.59
N GLU A 102 -24.30 5.84 -3.21
CA GLU A 102 -24.86 4.48 -3.24
C GLU A 102 -23.95 3.51 -4.00
N LEU A 103 -23.39 3.97 -5.12
CA LEU A 103 -22.45 3.19 -5.92
C LEU A 103 -21.12 3.03 -5.20
N ALA A 104 -20.62 4.08 -4.55
CA ALA A 104 -19.39 4.07 -3.78
C ALA A 104 -19.48 3.08 -2.62
N GLU A 105 -20.57 3.12 -1.84
CA GLU A 105 -20.80 2.20 -0.74
C GLU A 105 -20.87 0.75 -1.22
N LYS A 106 -21.62 0.49 -2.30
CA LYS A 106 -21.71 -0.86 -2.89
C LYS A 106 -20.34 -1.39 -3.33
N ARG A 107 -19.51 -0.54 -3.93
CA ARG A 107 -18.15 -0.91 -4.35
C ARG A 107 -17.23 -1.15 -3.15
N PHE A 108 -17.29 -0.30 -2.13
CA PHE A 108 -16.54 -0.45 -0.89
C PHE A 108 -16.87 -1.79 -0.20
N LEU A 109 -18.17 -2.11 -0.09
CA LEU A 109 -18.63 -3.40 0.43
C LEU A 109 -18.12 -4.57 -0.42
N HIS A 110 -18.18 -4.46 -1.75
CA HIS A 110 -17.68 -5.50 -2.63
C HIS A 110 -16.16 -5.72 -2.49
N LEU A 111 -15.37 -4.65 -2.38
CA LEU A 111 -13.92 -4.70 -2.18
C LEU A 111 -13.57 -5.35 -0.83
N SER A 112 -14.18 -4.86 0.26
CA SER A 112 -13.92 -5.35 1.62
C SER A 112 -14.35 -6.80 1.83
N GLN A 113 -15.48 -7.22 1.26
CA GLN A 113 -16.02 -8.57 1.46
C GLN A 113 -15.43 -9.65 0.54
N ASN A 114 -14.81 -9.26 -0.58
CA ASN A 114 -14.26 -10.22 -1.55
C ASN A 114 -12.75 -10.08 -1.67
N HIS A 115 -12.28 -9.00 -2.30
CA HIS A 115 -10.89 -8.85 -2.70
C HIS A 115 -9.95 -8.62 -1.50
N TRP A 116 -10.42 -7.90 -0.48
CA TRP A 116 -9.61 -7.53 0.68
C TRP A 116 -9.94 -8.32 1.94
N LYS A 117 -10.91 -9.24 1.88
CA LYS A 117 -11.39 -10.00 3.04
C LYS A 117 -10.27 -10.68 3.81
N GLU A 118 -9.38 -11.39 3.13
CA GLU A 118 -8.24 -12.05 3.79
C GLU A 118 -7.27 -11.06 4.40
N MET A 119 -7.12 -9.88 3.80
CA MET A 119 -6.15 -8.90 4.27
C MET A 119 -6.68 -8.11 5.46
N LEU A 120 -7.96 -7.75 5.43
CA LEU A 120 -8.67 -7.15 6.57
C LEU A 120 -8.75 -8.11 7.77
N ALA A 121 -8.78 -9.42 7.54
CA ALA A 121 -8.75 -10.42 8.61
C ALA A 121 -7.37 -10.58 9.29
N HIS A 122 -6.30 -10.03 8.69
CA HIS A 122 -4.92 -10.21 9.15
C HIS A 122 -4.18 -8.87 9.37
N GLY A 123 -4.88 -7.74 9.24
CA GLY A 123 -4.37 -6.39 9.43
C GLY A 123 -4.94 -5.76 10.68
#